data_AF-A0AAQ4D5Y0-F1
#
_entry.id   AF-A0AAQ4D5Y0-F1
#
_cell.length_a   1.000
_cell.length_b   1.000
_cell.length_c   1.000
_cell.angle_alpha   90.00
_cell.angle_beta   90.00
_cell.angle_gamma   90.00
#
_symmetry.space_group_name_H-M   'P 1'
#
loop_
_entity.id
_entity.type
_entity.pdbx_description
1 polymer ?
#
loop_
_entity_poly.entity_id
_entity_poly.type
_entity_poly.pdbx_seq_one_letter_code
_entity_poly.pdbx_strand_id
1 'polypeptide(L)'
;MHTTAPGAPLPPPERILEPIFVAPPPHPHKLLHTYAYIRYIENLQPDSKHVTNWDAQLKATKDNTPIYDTSRLPTHWLGNGVGSHGNAVNALWALRDFMLRDALGIARIS
;
A
#
# COMPACT_ATOMS: atom_id res chain seq x y z
N MET A 1 69.68 41.26 26.59
CA MET A 1 69.27 40.00 25.94
C MET A 1 68.52 39.17 26.98
N HIS A 2 67.49 38.43 26.54
CA HIS A 2 66.47 37.68 27.30
C HIS A 2 65.15 38.44 27.55
N THR A 3 64.22 38.10 26.66
CA THR A 3 62.80 38.43 26.59
C THR A 3 61.99 37.43 27.42
N THR A 4 60.88 37.85 28.03
CA THR A 4 59.76 36.94 28.32
C THR A 4 58.44 37.70 28.19
N ALA A 5 57.56 37.19 27.34
CA ALA A 5 56.32 37.80 26.90
C ALA A 5 55.16 37.50 27.87
N PRO A 6 54.11 38.36 27.93
CA PRO A 6 53.01 38.21 28.86
C PRO A 6 51.99 37.15 28.43
N GLY A 7 51.42 36.46 29.42
CA GLY A 7 50.49 35.34 29.26
C GLY A 7 49.21 35.67 28.51
N ALA A 8 48.84 34.77 27.59
CA ALA A 8 47.55 34.76 26.91
C ALA A 8 46.44 34.19 27.82
N PRO A 9 45.17 34.60 27.67
CA PRO A 9 44.06 34.07 28.46
C PRO A 9 43.73 32.64 28.04
N LEU A 10 43.41 31.78 29.02
CA LEU A 10 42.94 30.41 28.78
C LEU A 10 41.58 30.41 28.04
N PRO A 11 41.36 29.49 27.09
CA PRO A 11 40.07 29.38 26.39
C PRO A 11 38.94 28.96 27.35
N PRO A 12 37.71 29.45 27.15
CA PRO A 12 36.57 29.10 28.00
C PRO A 12 36.23 27.60 27.89
N PRO A 13 35.68 26.99 28.96
CA PRO A 13 35.37 25.57 28.97
C PRO A 13 34.32 25.22 27.91
N GLU A 14 34.64 24.26 27.05
CA GLU A 14 33.69 23.71 26.07
C GLU A 14 32.52 23.07 26.82
N ARG A 15 31.30 23.56 26.54
CA ARG A 15 30.07 22.91 27.01
C ARG A 15 29.94 21.57 26.27
N ILE A 16 30.32 20.47 26.92
CA ILE A 16 30.01 19.12 26.46
C ILE A 16 28.48 19.01 26.51
N LEU A 17 27.83 19.09 25.36
CA LEU A 17 26.38 18.87 25.25
C LEU A 17 26.13 17.39 25.54
N GLU A 18 25.38 17.10 26.61
CA GLU A 18 24.93 15.74 26.89
C GLU A 18 24.17 15.19 25.67
N PRO A 19 24.39 13.93 25.27
CA PRO A 19 23.77 13.37 24.08
C PRO A 19 22.25 13.41 24.25
N ILE A 20 21.59 14.22 23.43
CA ILE A 20 20.14 14.29 23.41
C ILE A 20 19.63 12.96 22.85
N PHE A 21 19.03 12.14 23.72
CA PHE A 21 18.32 10.93 23.28
C PHE A 21 17.04 11.38 22.57
N VAL A 22 17.15 11.58 21.25
CA VAL A 22 15.98 11.80 20.40
C VAL A 22 15.23 10.48 20.34
N ALA A 23 13.96 10.47 20.77
CA ALA A 23 13.11 9.29 20.62
C ALA A 23 13.15 8.83 19.16
N PRO A 24 13.31 7.52 18.87
CA PRO A 24 13.28 7.04 17.51
C PRO A 24 12.00 7.54 16.85
N PRO A 25 12.08 8.01 15.59
CA PRO A 25 10.91 8.45 14.86
C PRO A 25 9.80 7.41 15.01
N PRO A 26 8.55 7.80 15.30
CA PRO A 26 7.44 6.86 15.44
C PRO A 26 7.45 5.94 14.22
N HIS A 27 7.68 4.64 14.45
CA HIS A 27 8.00 3.66 13.41
C HIS A 27 7.04 3.85 12.22
N PRO A 28 7.53 4.28 11.05
CA PRO A 28 6.68 4.48 9.90
C PRO A 28 6.28 3.09 9.37
N HIS A 29 5.16 2.60 9.88
CA HIS A 29 4.34 1.49 9.36
C HIS A 29 5.07 0.13 9.34
N LYS A 30 4.47 -0.89 9.98
CA LYS A 30 4.85 -2.28 9.71
C LYS A 30 4.89 -2.47 8.19
N LEU A 31 6.06 -2.78 7.64
CA LEU A 31 6.31 -2.90 6.20
C LEU A 31 5.14 -3.67 5.56
N LEU A 32 4.42 -3.04 4.62
CA LEU A 32 3.32 -3.64 3.84
C LEU A 32 3.67 -5.07 3.38
N HIS A 33 4.94 -5.29 3.08
CA HIS A 33 5.51 -6.58 2.69
C HIS A 33 5.33 -7.68 3.73
N THR A 34 5.49 -7.40 5.02
CA THR A 34 5.32 -8.41 6.09
C THR A 34 3.87 -8.91 6.11
N TYR A 35 2.88 -8.02 5.95
CA TYR A 35 1.48 -8.42 5.89
C TYR A 35 1.16 -9.24 4.64
N ALA A 36 1.75 -8.87 3.49
CA ALA A 36 1.62 -9.61 2.25
C ALA A 36 2.15 -11.05 2.37
N TYR A 37 3.33 -11.22 2.96
CA TYR A 37 3.92 -12.56 3.17
C TYR A 37 3.12 -13.40 4.15
N ILE A 38 2.65 -12.83 5.26
CA ILE A 38 1.82 -13.55 6.24
C ILE A 38 0.56 -14.08 5.56
N ARG A 39 -0.18 -13.21 4.87
CA ARG A 39 -1.40 -13.60 4.15
C ARG A 39 -1.11 -14.63 3.06
N TYR A 40 0.01 -14.55 2.38
CA TYR A 40 0.41 -15.52 1.36
C TYR A 40 0.61 -16.92 1.96
N ILE A 41 1.34 -17.01 3.08
CA ILE A 41 1.60 -18.29 3.78
C ILE A 41 0.30 -18.89 4.32
N GLU A 42 -0.55 -18.09 4.96
CA GLU A 42 -1.83 -18.55 5.52
C GLU A 42 -2.80 -19.12 4.46
N ASN A 43 -2.73 -18.61 3.23
CA ASN A 43 -3.66 -18.95 2.16
C ASN A 43 -3.04 -19.89 1.09
N LEU A 44 -1.83 -20.41 1.33
CA LEU A 44 -1.23 -21.44 0.47
C LEU A 44 -2.03 -22.74 0.57
N GLN A 45 -2.57 -23.20 -0.55
CA GLN A 45 -3.27 -24.47 -0.66
C GLN A 45 -2.38 -25.47 -1.43
N PRO A 46 -2.22 -26.72 -0.94
CA PRO A 46 -1.30 -27.69 -1.56
C PRO A 46 -1.67 -28.05 -3.00
N ASP A 47 -2.95 -27.91 -3.37
CA ASP A 47 -3.48 -28.21 -4.71
C ASP A 47 -3.64 -26.96 -5.60
N SER A 48 -3.41 -25.76 -5.07
CA SER A 48 -3.55 -24.50 -5.84
C SER A 48 -2.20 -23.85 -6.09
N LYS A 49 -1.88 -23.62 -7.37
CA LYS A 49 -0.69 -22.85 -7.78
C LYS A 49 -0.77 -21.37 -7.42
N HIS A 50 -1.95 -20.87 -7.08
CA HIS A 50 -2.19 -19.45 -6.82
C HIS A 50 -2.91 -19.26 -5.48
N VAL A 51 -2.50 -18.25 -4.72
CA VAL A 51 -3.13 -17.90 -3.44
C VAL A 51 -4.53 -17.31 -3.63
N THR A 52 -4.75 -16.59 -4.73
CA THR A 52 -6.07 -16.12 -5.14
C THR A 52 -6.72 -17.12 -6.09
N ASN A 53 -8.01 -17.41 -5.86
CA ASN A 53 -8.82 -18.23 -6.76
C ASN A 53 -9.18 -17.46 -8.04
N TRP A 54 -8.22 -17.34 -8.94
CA TRP A 54 -8.35 -16.66 -10.23
C TRP A 54 -9.46 -17.26 -11.10
N ASP A 55 -9.65 -18.58 -11.04
CA ASP A 55 -10.68 -19.26 -11.80
C ASP A 55 -12.08 -18.81 -11.37
N ALA A 56 -12.33 -18.75 -10.05
CA ALA A 56 -13.59 -18.21 -9.52
C ALA A 56 -13.79 -16.73 -9.87
N GLN A 57 -12.72 -15.92 -9.84
CA GLN A 57 -12.80 -14.49 -10.20
C GLN A 57 -13.10 -14.28 -11.69
N LEU A 58 -12.51 -15.09 -12.57
CA LEU A 58 -12.76 -15.05 -14.02
C LEU A 58 -14.17 -15.55 -14.38
N LYS A 59 -14.71 -16.49 -13.61
CA LYS A 59 -16.07 -17.04 -13.80
C LYS A 59 -17.15 -16.28 -13.02
N ALA A 60 -16.79 -15.22 -12.30
CA ALA A 60 -17.74 -14.43 -11.53
C ALA A 60 -18.75 -13.74 -12.45
N THR A 61 -20.03 -13.96 -12.19
CA THR A 61 -21.18 -13.33 -12.84
C THR A 61 -22.07 -12.66 -11.79
N LYS A 62 -22.99 -11.80 -12.24
CA LYS A 62 -23.93 -11.11 -11.35
C LYS A 62 -24.79 -12.09 -10.53
N ASP A 63 -25.08 -13.27 -11.08
CA ASP A 63 -25.93 -14.28 -10.47
C ASP A 63 -25.18 -15.16 -9.44
N ASN A 64 -23.89 -15.42 -9.67
CA ASN A 64 -23.11 -16.33 -8.81
C ASN A 64 -22.29 -15.61 -7.73
N THR A 65 -22.25 -14.27 -7.75
CA THR A 65 -21.48 -13.45 -6.81
C THR A 65 -22.42 -12.65 -5.92
N PRO A 66 -22.85 -13.19 -4.76
CA PRO A 66 -23.74 -12.48 -3.86
C PRO A 66 -23.04 -11.26 -3.24
N ILE A 67 -23.74 -10.14 -3.25
CA ILE A 67 -23.27 -8.89 -2.64
C ILE A 67 -23.98 -8.74 -1.30
N TYR A 68 -23.26 -9.06 -0.23
CA TYR A 68 -23.80 -9.04 1.13
C TYR A 68 -23.93 -7.63 1.69
N ASP A 69 -23.01 -6.72 1.33
CA ASP A 69 -22.97 -5.37 1.87
C ASP A 69 -22.56 -4.37 0.79
N THR A 70 -23.50 -3.54 0.35
CA THR A 70 -23.28 -2.52 -0.67
C THR A 70 -22.45 -1.34 -0.16
N SER A 71 -22.37 -1.13 1.17
CA SER A 71 -21.59 -0.03 1.76
C SER A 71 -20.07 -0.26 1.65
N ARG A 72 -19.66 -1.52 1.54
CA ARG A 72 -18.26 -1.94 1.37
C ARG A 72 -17.80 -1.93 -0.07
N LEU A 73 -18.69 -1.62 -1.01
CA LEU A 73 -18.33 -1.56 -2.42
C LEU A 73 -17.39 -0.37 -2.66
N PRO A 74 -16.36 -0.53 -3.51
CA PRO A 74 -15.40 0.53 -3.79
C PRO A 74 -16.00 1.57 -4.76
N THR A 75 -17.03 2.28 -4.31
CA THR A 75 -17.74 3.30 -5.11
C THR A 75 -16.84 4.47 -5.52
N HIS A 76 -15.78 4.73 -4.75
CA HIS A 76 -14.77 5.74 -5.07
C HIS A 76 -14.01 5.46 -6.38
N TRP A 77 -14.01 4.22 -6.89
CA TRP A 77 -13.43 3.89 -8.21
C TRP A 77 -14.24 4.45 -9.38
N LEU A 78 -15.53 4.70 -9.17
CA LEU A 78 -16.42 5.15 -10.25
C LEU A 78 -16.23 6.63 -10.60
N GLY A 79 -15.41 7.38 -9.85
CA GLY A 79 -15.08 8.79 -10.09
C GLY A 79 -16.32 9.68 -10.07
N ASN A 80 -16.99 9.79 -11.22
CA ASN A 80 -18.22 10.56 -11.44
C ASN A 80 -19.49 9.87 -10.90
N GLY A 81 -19.34 8.78 -10.14
CA GLY A 81 -20.45 8.01 -9.57
C GLY A 81 -21.06 7.00 -10.53
N VAL A 82 -22.31 6.62 -10.29
CA VAL A 82 -22.95 5.46 -10.95
C VAL A 82 -23.34 5.69 -12.41
N GLY A 83 -23.34 6.95 -12.87
CA GLY A 83 -23.73 7.33 -14.23
C GLY A 83 -25.06 6.71 -14.67
N SER A 84 -25.12 6.23 -15.92
CA SER A 84 -26.31 5.59 -16.51
C SER A 84 -26.53 4.13 -16.10
N HIS A 85 -25.70 3.58 -15.19
CA HIS A 85 -25.80 2.17 -14.77
C HIS A 85 -26.86 1.93 -13.69
N GLY A 86 -27.50 3.00 -13.20
CA GLY A 86 -28.61 2.98 -12.23
C GLY A 86 -28.17 2.74 -10.79
N ASN A 87 -27.23 1.84 -10.54
CA ASN A 87 -26.68 1.58 -9.21
C ASN A 87 -25.17 1.29 -9.25
N ALA A 88 -24.53 1.39 -8.08
CA ALA A 88 -23.10 1.21 -7.93
C ALA A 88 -22.64 -0.22 -8.27
N VAL A 89 -23.48 -1.21 -7.99
CA VAL A 89 -23.20 -2.62 -8.32
C VAL A 89 -23.04 -2.78 -9.84
N ASN A 90 -24.02 -2.34 -10.61
CA ASN A 90 -24.02 -2.43 -12.06
C ASN A 90 -22.87 -1.64 -12.68
N ALA A 91 -22.58 -0.45 -12.15
CA ALA A 91 -21.45 0.36 -12.59
C ALA A 91 -20.11 -0.36 -12.35
N LEU A 92 -19.93 -0.99 -11.18
CA LEU A 92 -18.71 -1.74 -10.87
C LEU A 92 -18.55 -3.01 -11.71
N TRP A 93 -19.65 -3.71 -12.01
CA TRP A 93 -19.64 -4.83 -12.97
C TRP A 93 -19.21 -4.36 -14.37
N ALA A 94 -19.78 -3.25 -14.84
CA ALA A 94 -19.42 -2.69 -16.14
C ALA A 94 -17.95 -2.26 -16.19
N LEU A 95 -17.45 -1.61 -15.12
CA LEU A 95 -16.05 -1.22 -14.99
C LEU A 95 -15.12 -2.44 -15.03
N ARG A 96 -15.45 -3.50 -14.27
CA ARG A 96 -14.67 -4.75 -14.28
C ARG A 96 -14.59 -5.34 -15.68
N ASP A 97 -15.72 -5.46 -16.37
CA ASP A 97 -15.77 -6.07 -17.70
C ASP A 97 -15.00 -5.24 -18.73
N PHE A 98 -15.05 -3.90 -18.62
CA PHE A 98 -14.24 -2.99 -19.42
C PHE A 98 -12.75 -3.22 -19.20
N MET A 99 -12.28 -3.21 -17.94
CA MET A 99 -10.87 -3.40 -17.61
C MET A 99 -10.36 -4.79 -17.99
N LEU A 100 -11.17 -5.83 -17.81
CA LEU A 100 -10.81 -7.19 -18.19
C LEU A 100 -10.63 -7.32 -19.72
N ARG A 101 -11.52 -6.70 -20.50
CA ARG A 101 -11.39 -6.67 -21.97
C ARG A 101 -10.15 -5.92 -22.42
N ASP A 102 -9.85 -4.78 -21.80
CA ASP A 102 -8.67 -3.97 -22.11
C ASP A 102 -7.37 -4.74 -21.82
N ALA A 103 -7.25 -5.34 -20.64
CA ALA A 103 -6.11 -6.16 -20.25
C ALA A 103 -5.88 -7.36 -21.20
N LEU A 104 -6.96 -8.05 -21.59
CA LEU A 104 -6.88 -9.16 -22.55
C LEU A 104 -6.62 -8.68 -23.98
N GLY A 105 -7.05 -7.48 -24.33
CA GLY A 105 -6.73 -6.83 -25.61
C GLY A 105 -5.25 -6.53 -25.74
N ILE A 106 -4.63 -6.01 -24.68
CA ILE A 106 -3.18 -5.73 -24.61
C ILE A 106 -2.38 -7.03 -24.81
N ALA A 107 -2.80 -8.13 -24.19
CA ALA A 107 -2.12 -9.43 -24.30
C ALA A 107 -2.15 -10.02 -25.73
N ARG A 108 -3.02 -9.52 -26.63
CA ARG A 108 -3.09 -9.98 -28.03
C ARG A 108 -2.21 -9.17 -28.98
N ILE A 109 -1.74 -8.00 -28.54
CA ILE A 109 -0.91 -7.08 -29.34
C ILE A 109 0.58 -7.25 -29.00
N SER A 110 0.89 -7.78 -27.81
CA SER A 110 2.23 -8.20 -27.39
C SER A 110 2.60 -9.58 -27.92
#